data_AF-A0A5C4IRL3-F1
#
_entry.id   AF-A0A5C4IRL3-F1
#
_cell.length_a   1.000
_cell.length_b   1.000
_cell.length_c   1.000
_cell.angle_alpha   90.00
_cell.angle_beta   90.00
_cell.angle_gamma   90.00
#
_symmetry.space_group_name_H-M   'P 1'
#
loop_
_entity.id
_entity.type
_entity.pdbx_description
1 polymer ?
#
loop_
_entity_poly.entity_id
_entity_poly.type
_entity_poly.pdbx_seq_one_letter_code
_entity_poly.pdbx_strand_id
1 'polypeptide(L)'
;MDGMSLLTITVLAVFVGFEVVSKVSSTLHTPLMSGANAIHGIILVGAIIVAGQAGDPWVLAVALLAVVLATANLVGGFVVTDRMLHMFHARKEVGRNPSAGEVEGK
;
A
#
# COMPACT_ATOMS: atom_id res chain seq x y z
N MET A 1 -8.29 7.23 26.33
CA MET A 1 -7.44 6.04 26.51
C MET A 1 -6.32 6.43 27.44
N ASP A 2 -6.01 5.62 28.44
CA ASP A 2 -4.87 5.89 29.32
C ASP A 2 -3.54 5.53 28.63
N GLY A 3 -2.42 6.04 29.16
CA GLY A 3 -1.09 5.80 28.59
C GLY A 3 -0.70 4.31 28.60
N MET A 4 -1.15 3.56 29.61
CA MET A 4 -0.94 2.12 29.68
C MET A 4 -1.65 1.38 28.55
N SER A 5 -2.90 1.72 28.23
CA SER A 5 -3.62 1.12 27.10
C SER A 5 -2.95 1.42 25.77
N LEU A 6 -2.47 2.66 25.55
CA LEU A 6 -1.76 3.02 24.32
C LEU A 6 -0.46 2.22 24.18
N LEU A 7 0.28 2.04 25.27
CA LEU A 7 1.49 1.23 25.29
C LEU A 7 1.17 -0.24 25.00
N THR A 8 0.16 -0.81 25.66
CA THR A 8 -0.29 -2.19 25.40
C THR A 8 -0.69 -2.39 23.94
N ILE A 9 -1.50 -1.49 23.38
CA ILE A 9 -1.90 -1.55 21.97
C ILE A 9 -0.69 -1.45 21.04
N THR A 10 0.24 -0.53 21.32
CA THR A 10 1.44 -0.34 20.50
C THR A 10 2.31 -1.61 20.51
N VAL A 11 2.57 -2.18 21.68
CA VAL A 11 3.37 -3.40 21.83
C VAL A 11 2.69 -4.56 21.10
N LEU A 12 1.39 -4.80 21.36
CA LEU A 12 0.66 -5.88 20.70
C LEU A 12 0.58 -5.70 19.18
N ALA A 13 0.41 -4.47 18.68
CA ALA A 13 0.41 -4.17 17.25
C ALA A 13 1.77 -4.47 16.60
N VAL A 14 2.89 -4.18 17.29
CA VAL A 14 4.24 -4.56 16.81
C VAL A 14 4.38 -6.07 16.72
N PHE A 15 3.95 -6.83 17.74
CA PHE A 15 3.96 -8.30 17.71
C PHE A 15 3.14 -8.84 16.54
N VAL A 16 1.93 -8.32 16.33
CA VAL A 16 1.07 -8.71 15.20
C VAL A 16 1.75 -8.39 13.87
N GLY A 17 2.34 -7.20 13.72
CA GLY A 17 3.08 -6.82 12.52
C GLY A 17 4.23 -7.76 12.21
N PHE A 18 5.03 -8.10 13.23
CA PHE A 18 6.14 -9.06 13.09
C PHE A 18 5.66 -10.46 12.66
N GLU A 19 4.62 -10.99 13.31
CA GLU A 19 4.09 -12.32 13.03
C GLU A 19 3.49 -12.43 11.61
N VAL A 20 2.80 -11.38 11.15
CA VAL A 20 2.20 -11.35 9.82
C VAL A 20 3.27 -11.19 8.73
N VAL A 21 4.22 -10.27 8.89
CA VAL A 21 5.28 -10.01 7.90
C VAL A 21 6.22 -11.20 7.77
N SER A 22 6.54 -11.90 8.86
CA SER A 22 7.45 -13.07 8.84
C SER A 22 6.91 -14.26 8.05
N LYS A 23 5.62 -14.29 7.74
CA LYS A 23 4.94 -15.41 7.03
C LYS A 23 4.64 -15.12 5.56
N VAL A 24 5.10 -14.00 5.03
CA VAL A 24 4.91 -13.67 3.62
C VAL A 24 5.83 -14.52 2.72
N SER A 25 5.35 -14.92 1.53
CA SER A 25 6.20 -15.57 0.53
C SER A 25 7.23 -14.61 -0.06
N SER A 26 8.42 -15.13 -0.42
CA SER A 26 9.51 -14.34 -1.00
C SER A 26 9.12 -13.58 -2.26
N THR A 27 8.19 -14.11 -3.06
CA THR A 27 7.69 -13.45 -4.28
C THR A 27 6.90 -12.16 -3.97
N LEU A 28 6.37 -12.03 -2.75
CA LEU A 28 5.54 -10.90 -2.34
C LEU A 28 6.30 -9.84 -1.55
N HIS A 29 7.61 -9.96 -1.31
CA HIS A 29 8.36 -8.97 -0.51
C HIS A 29 8.30 -7.56 -1.12
N THR A 30 8.45 -7.45 -2.44
CA THR A 30 8.41 -6.15 -3.14
C THR A 30 6.99 -5.55 -3.18
N PRO A 31 5.93 -6.31 -3.53
CA PRO A 31 4.55 -5.84 -3.34
C PRO A 31 4.22 -5.47 -1.89
N LEU A 32 4.69 -6.25 -0.91
CA LEU A 32 4.47 -5.98 0.51
C LEU A 32 5.14 -4.68 0.95
N MET A 33 6.37 -4.43 0.49
CA MET A 33 7.09 -3.18 0.75
C MET A 33 6.29 -1.98 0.21
N SER A 34 5.74 -2.09 -1.01
CA SER A 34 4.88 -1.06 -1.59
C SER A 34 3.56 -0.91 -0.82
N GLY A 35 2.95 -2.02 -0.41
CA GLY A 35 1.71 -2.02 0.37
C GLY A 35 1.88 -1.37 1.75
N ALA A 36 2.98 -1.65 2.45
CA ALA A 36 3.32 -0.96 3.70
C ALA A 36 3.52 0.55 3.48
N ASN A 37 4.08 0.94 2.33
CA ASN A 37 4.17 2.35 1.94
C ASN A 37 2.80 3.01 1.71
N ALA A 38 1.82 2.29 1.15
CA ALA A 38 0.45 2.80 1.03
C ALA A 38 -0.25 2.95 2.39
N ILE A 39 -0.08 1.98 3.30
CA ILE A 39 -0.77 1.96 4.60
C ILE A 39 -0.29 3.08 5.52
N HIS A 40 1.02 3.40 5.53
CA HIS A 40 1.51 4.50 6.36
C HIS A 40 0.98 5.87 5.93
N GLY A 41 0.38 5.97 4.73
CA GLY A 41 -0.38 7.13 4.26
C GLY A 41 -1.51 7.58 5.20
N ILE A 42 -1.83 6.80 6.25
CA ILE A 42 -2.69 7.21 7.38
C ILE A 42 -2.28 8.55 8.02
N ILE A 43 -1.03 8.99 7.83
CA ILE A 43 -0.58 10.35 8.17
C ILE A 43 -1.49 11.46 7.63
N LEU A 44 -2.24 11.20 6.55
CA LEU A 44 -3.26 12.12 6.00
C LEU A 44 -4.30 12.51 7.06
N VAL A 45 -4.75 11.57 7.89
CA VAL A 45 -5.72 11.85 8.96
C VAL A 45 -5.15 12.86 9.95
N GLY A 46 -3.88 12.67 10.34
CA GLY A 46 -3.18 13.62 11.21
C GLY A 46 -3.04 15.01 10.57
N ALA A 47 -2.67 15.06 9.29
CA ALA A 47 -2.54 16.32 8.55
C ALA A 47 -3.88 17.09 8.46
N ILE A 48 -4.99 16.39 8.23
CA ILE A 48 -6.34 16.99 8.19
C ILE A 48 -6.73 17.53 9.57
N ILE A 49 -6.46 16.79 10.65
CA ILE A 49 -6.76 17.25 12.02
C ILE A 49 -5.96 18.52 12.33
N VAL A 50 -4.67 18.56 12.00
CA VAL A 50 -3.82 19.75 12.21
C VAL A 50 -4.31 20.93 11.38
N ALA A 51 -4.66 20.71 10.11
CA ALA A 51 -5.21 21.75 9.25
C ALA A 51 -6.53 22.33 9.81
N GLY A 52 -7.41 21.48 10.34
CA GLY A 52 -8.68 21.89 10.94
C GLY A 52 -8.54 22.65 12.26
N GLN A 53 -7.37 22.58 12.91
CA GLN A 53 -7.06 23.28 14.17
C GLN A 53 -6.11 24.47 13.97
N ALA A 54 -5.71 24.77 12.72
CA ALA A 54 -4.74 25.81 12.43
C ALA A 54 -5.33 27.21 12.70
N GLY A 55 -4.84 27.87 13.75
CA GLY A 55 -5.21 29.24 14.10
C GLY A 55 -4.36 30.33 13.42
N ASP A 56 -3.18 29.97 12.91
CA ASP A 56 -2.24 30.88 12.25
C ASP A 56 -2.17 30.56 10.74
N PRO A 57 -2.21 31.58 9.85
CA PRO A 57 -2.09 31.39 8.40
C PRO A 57 -0.85 30.58 7.97
N TRP A 58 0.26 30.69 8.70
CA TRP A 58 1.49 29.95 8.41
C TRP A 58 1.34 28.47 8.72
N VAL A 59 0.70 28.14 9.85
CA VAL A 59 0.40 26.75 10.24
C VAL A 59 -0.58 26.14 9.24
N LEU A 60 -1.58 26.90 8.79
CA LEU A 60 -2.53 26.45 7.79
C LEU A 60 -1.84 26.13 6.45
N ALA A 61 -0.92 27.00 6.00
CA ALA A 61 -0.17 26.78 4.76
C ALA A 61 0.67 25.49 4.81
N VAL A 62 1.38 25.26 5.92
CA VAL A 62 2.16 24.03 6.11
C VAL A 62 1.25 22.81 6.22
N ALA A 63 0.13 22.90 6.93
CA ALA A 63 -0.81 21.80 7.07
C ALA A 63 -1.47 21.43 5.72
N LEU A 64 -1.80 22.43 4.89
CA LEU A 64 -2.29 22.20 3.53
C LEU A 64 -1.25 21.48 2.66
N LEU A 65 0.02 21.90 2.72
CA LEU A 65 1.10 21.20 2.03
C LEU A 65 1.24 19.75 2.53
N ALA A 66 1.16 19.53 3.85
CA ALA A 66 1.21 18.20 4.44
C ALA A 66 0.05 17.31 3.95
N VAL A 67 -1.17 17.85 3.83
CA VAL A 67 -2.33 17.14 3.27
C VAL A 67 -2.08 16.73 1.82
N VAL A 68 -1.54 17.61 0.98
CA VAL A 68 -1.22 17.31 -0.42
C VAL A 68 -0.17 16.18 -0.50
N LEU A 69 0.92 16.28 0.25
CA LEU A 69 1.97 15.28 0.26
C LEU A 69 1.49 13.94 0.82
N ALA A 70 0.69 13.94 1.88
CA ALA A 70 0.11 12.74 2.46
C ALA A 70 -0.87 12.07 1.48
N THR A 71 -1.68 12.85 0.77
CA THR A 71 -2.59 12.33 -0.27
C THR A 71 -1.80 11.69 -1.41
N ALA A 72 -0.74 12.35 -1.89
CA ALA A 72 0.11 11.81 -2.95
C ALA A 72 0.78 10.49 -2.53
N ASN A 73 1.26 10.39 -1.29
CA ASN A 73 1.85 9.16 -0.76
C ASN A 73 0.81 8.02 -0.65
N LEU A 74 -0.38 8.31 -0.11
CA LEU A 74 -1.48 7.35 0.02
C LEU A 74 -1.90 6.82 -1.36
N VAL A 75 -2.29 7.72 -2.27
CA VAL A 75 -2.81 7.35 -3.60
C VAL A 75 -1.71 6.69 -4.44
N GLY A 76 -0.51 7.29 -4.48
CA GLY A 76 0.62 6.74 -5.22
C GLY A 76 1.02 5.34 -4.72
N GLY A 77 1.03 5.15 -3.40
CA GLY A 77 1.30 3.85 -2.79
C GLY A 77 0.28 2.79 -3.21
N PHE A 78 -1.02 3.09 -3.16
CA PHE A 78 -2.05 2.14 -3.57
C PHE A 78 -2.02 1.82 -5.07
N VAL A 79 -1.83 2.82 -5.94
CA VAL A 79 -1.72 2.62 -7.39
C VAL A 79 -0.53 1.74 -7.76
N VAL A 80 0.63 1.99 -7.15
CA VAL A 80 1.84 1.19 -7.41
C VAL A 80 1.65 -0.24 -6.91
N THR A 81 1.08 -0.41 -5.72
CA THR A 81 0.82 -1.73 -5.13
C THR A 81 -0.16 -2.54 -5.98
N ASP A 82 -1.25 -1.92 -6.45
CA ASP A 82 -2.22 -2.56 -7.35
C ASP A 82 -1.56 -3.04 -8.64
N ARG A 83 -0.76 -2.17 -9.28
CA ARG A 83 0.00 -2.54 -10.48
C ARG A 83 0.97 -3.71 -10.22
N MET A 84 1.59 -3.76 -9.04
CA MET A 84 2.46 -4.87 -8.65
C MET A 84 1.67 -6.17 -8.47
N LEU A 85 0.52 -6.12 -7.80
CA LEU A 85 -0.32 -7.29 -7.55
C LEU A 85 -0.97 -7.82 -8.82
N HIS A 86 -1.30 -6.95 -9.77
CA HIS A 86 -1.84 -7.35 -11.07
C HIS A 86 -0.88 -8.26 -11.87
N MET A 87 0.44 -8.21 -11.60
CA MET A 87 1.42 -9.08 -12.26
C MET A 87 1.32 -10.56 -11.81
N PHE A 88 0.64 -10.85 -10.70
CA PHE A 88 0.41 -12.21 -10.21
C PHE A 88 -0.82 -12.87 -10.84
N HIS A 89 -1.70 -12.09 -11.47
CA HIS A 89 -2.76 -12.65 -12.30
C HIS A 89 -2.12 -13.13 -13.59
N ALA A 90 -2.12 -14.44 -13.82
CA ALA A 90 -1.66 -15.01 -15.07
C ALA A 90 -2.31 -14.26 -16.24
N ARG A 91 -1.47 -13.68 -17.10
CA ARG A 91 -1.93 -13.10 -18.37
C ARG A 91 -2.69 -14.22 -19.07
N LYS A 92 -4.02 -14.09 -19.18
CA LYS A 92 -4.85 -15.01 -19.96
C LYS A 92 -4.14 -15.21 -21.29
N GLU A 93 -3.67 -16.43 -21.56
CA GLU A 93 -2.90 -16.75 -22.76
C GLU A 93 -3.65 -16.19 -23.96
N VAL A 94 -3.14 -15.10 -24.54
CA VAL A 94 -3.60 -14.64 -25.84
C VAL A 94 -2.98 -15.60 -26.85
N GLY A 95 -3.77 -16.60 -27.23
CA GLY A 95 -3.59 -17.35 -28.46
C GLY A 95 -2.56 -18.47 -28.40
N ARG A 96 -2.88 -19.58 -27.73
CA ARG A 96 -2.42 -20.89 -28.21
C ARG A 96 -3.16 -21.16 -29.52
N ASN A 97 -2.58 -20.78 -30.66
CA ASN A 97 -3.08 -21.20 -31.97
C ASN A 97 -2.77 -22.69 -32.16
N PRO A 98 -3.76 -23.61 -32.18
CA PRO A 98 -3.47 -25.04 -32.30
C PRO A 98 -3.21 -25.50 -33.75
N SER A 99 -3.19 -24.61 -34.75
CA SER A 99 -3.10 -25.03 -36.15
C SER A 99 -1.64 -25.11 -36.66
N ALA A 100 -0.90 -26.14 -36.26
CA ALA A 100 0.31 -26.58 -36.96
C ALA A 100 0.60 -28.06 -36.68
N GLY A 101 -0.36 -28.92 -37.02
CA GLY A 101 -0.19 -30.38 -37.01
C GLY A 101 -1.31 -31.01 -37.80
N GLU A 102 -0.95 -31.86 -38.77
CA GLU A 102 -1.79 -32.54 -39.78
C GLU A 102 -2.23 -31.58 -40.91
N VAL A 103 -1.83 -31.76 -42.17
CA VAL A 103 -1.97 -32.88 -43.12
C VAL A 103 -0.81 -32.72 -44.16
N GLU A 104 -0.08 -33.72 -44.65
CA GLU A 104 -0.54 -34.78 -45.56
C GLU A 104 0.59 -35.81 -45.72
N GLY A 105 0.26 -37.08 -45.55
CA GLY A 105 1.08 -38.16 -46.06
C GLY A 105 0.91 -38.29 -47.57
N LYS A 106 2.05 -38.41 -48.26
CA LYS A 106 2.19 -39.11 -49.54
C LYS A 106 3.59 -39.70 -49.62
#